data_AF-A0A2V8LL88-F1
#
_entry.id   AF-A0A2V8LL88-F1
#
_cell.length_a   1.000
_cell.length_b   1.000
_cell.length_c   1.000
_cell.angle_alpha   90.00
_cell.angle_beta   90.00
_cell.angle_gamma   90.00
#
_symmetry.space_group_name_H-M   'P 1'
#
loop_
_entity.id
_entity.type
_entity.pdbx_description
1 polymer ?
#
loop_
_entity_poly.entity_id
_entity_poly.type
_entity_poly.pdbx_seq_one_letter_code
_entity_poly.pdbx_strand_id
1 'polypeptide(L)'
;MTITKTDANNPYIIFPVPDNVENGPRVPPPVKVDTEKLADGVWYLTGGTHHSVAVEFRNYVVLFECPQNEERAVAVLDTVKKTIPNKPIRYVVNTHHHFDHSGGLRSCVAEGATIITQSENKPYYEKVWALPHTLNPDRLARAPKKPIVEGVEEKRVLTDGQRTVELYHLQGSNHSATMLIGYLPKEKVLIEADVYTPGPANAPPVPASKEMINLNENIKRLRLDVQRITPLHGRLVTIDDLRKGL
;
A
#
# COMPACT_ATOMS: atom_id res chain seq x y z
N MET A 1 28.60 5.32 24.34
CA MET A 1 28.40 6.77 24.16
C MET A 1 27.04 7.12 24.73
N THR A 2 26.99 7.87 25.83
CA THR A 2 25.73 8.23 26.49
C THR A 2 25.46 9.69 26.18
N ILE A 3 24.42 9.97 25.40
CA ILE A 3 23.99 11.34 25.12
C ILE A 3 23.12 11.79 26.30
N THR A 4 23.64 12.72 27.11
CA THR A 4 22.99 13.19 28.35
C THR A 4 22.33 14.56 28.20
N LYS A 5 22.50 15.24 27.06
CA LYS A 5 21.86 16.53 26.77
C LYS A 5 21.73 16.72 25.25
N THR A 6 20.55 17.13 24.79
CA THR A 6 20.34 17.73 23.47
C THR A 6 20.10 19.22 23.68
N ASP A 7 20.93 20.06 23.07
CA ASP A 7 20.76 21.51 23.07
C ASP A 7 20.31 21.94 21.67
N ALA A 8 19.01 22.18 21.50
CA ALA A 8 18.44 22.63 20.24
C ALA A 8 18.76 24.11 19.94
N ASN A 9 19.37 24.82 20.89
CA ASN A 9 19.76 26.23 20.77
C ASN A 9 21.28 26.38 20.80
N ASN A 10 22.02 25.54 20.08
CA ASN A 10 23.45 25.77 19.87
C ASN A 10 23.63 26.98 18.91
N PRO A 11 24.04 28.18 19.38
CA PRO A 11 24.05 29.39 18.56
C PRO A 11 25.23 29.46 17.58
N TYR A 12 26.07 28.42 17.48
CA TYR A 12 27.37 28.51 16.82
C TYR A 12 27.62 27.52 15.67
N ILE A 13 26.59 26.84 15.15
CA ILE A 13 26.76 26.12 13.88
C ILE A 13 25.53 26.35 12.98
N ILE A 14 25.59 27.42 12.20
CA ILE A 14 24.72 27.58 11.03
C ILE A 14 25.35 26.72 9.93
N PHE A 15 24.78 25.54 9.69
CA PHE A 15 25.06 24.82 8.46
C PHE A 15 24.40 25.61 7.33
N PRO A 16 25.15 26.09 6.32
CA PRO A 16 24.51 26.67 5.15
C PRO A 16 23.58 25.62 4.57
N VAL A 17 22.31 25.99 4.38
CA VAL A 17 21.38 25.13 3.66
C VAL A 17 21.97 24.97 2.26
N PRO A 18 22.23 23.74 1.78
CA PRO A 18 22.78 23.56 0.45
C PRO A 18 21.93 24.30 -0.60
N ASP A 19 22.56 24.98 -1.56
CA ASP A 19 21.84 25.82 -2.55
C ASP A 19 20.72 25.08 -3.27
N ASN A 20 20.87 23.77 -3.48
CA ASN A 20 19.86 22.92 -4.10
C ASN A 20 18.63 22.65 -3.21
N VAL A 21 18.77 22.80 -1.89
CA VAL A 21 17.68 22.72 -0.91
C VAL A 21 17.05 24.10 -0.75
N GLU A 22 17.86 25.16 -0.62
CA GLU A 22 17.36 26.54 -0.46
C GLU A 22 16.61 27.03 -1.71
N ASN A 23 17.15 26.74 -2.89
CA ASN A 23 16.56 27.10 -4.18
C ASN A 23 15.78 25.95 -4.81
N GLY A 24 15.53 24.88 -4.06
CA GLY A 24 14.73 23.75 -4.53
C GLY A 24 13.32 24.21 -4.95
N PRO A 25 12.69 23.50 -5.91
CA PRO A 25 11.34 23.83 -6.33
C PRO A 25 10.39 23.82 -5.13
N ARG A 26 9.81 24.98 -4.82
CA ARG A 26 8.88 25.17 -3.68
C ARG A 26 7.58 24.39 -3.84
N VAL A 27 7.26 23.99 -5.07
CA VAL A 27 6.11 23.15 -5.41
C VAL A 27 6.67 21.84 -5.97
N PRO A 28 6.43 20.69 -5.31
CA PRO A 28 6.79 19.40 -5.86
C PRO A 28 6.15 19.20 -7.24
N PRO A 29 6.83 18.51 -8.17
CA PRO A 29 6.21 18.17 -9.44
C PRO A 29 4.92 17.35 -9.21
N PRO A 30 3.93 17.45 -10.12
CA PRO A 30 2.70 16.67 -10.00
C PRO A 30 2.99 15.18 -9.84
N VAL A 31 2.35 14.52 -8.88
CA VAL A 31 2.49 13.08 -8.67
C VAL A 31 1.82 12.34 -9.83
N LYS A 32 2.63 11.71 -10.67
CA LYS A 32 2.16 10.89 -11.79
C LYS A 32 1.82 9.48 -11.31
N VAL A 33 0.66 8.99 -11.75
CA VAL A 33 0.26 7.59 -11.59
C VAL A 33 0.04 7.01 -12.99
N ASP A 34 0.80 5.97 -13.31
CA ASP A 34 0.64 5.23 -14.56
C ASP A 34 -0.25 4.00 -14.30
N THR A 35 -0.92 3.52 -15.35
CA THR A 35 -1.87 2.39 -15.24
C THR A 35 -1.46 1.26 -16.16
N GLU A 36 -1.37 0.06 -15.62
CA GLU A 36 -1.18 -1.17 -16.38
C GLU A 36 -2.39 -2.11 -16.18
N LYS A 37 -2.99 -2.56 -17.28
CA LYS A 37 -4.15 -3.47 -17.22
C LYS A 37 -3.67 -4.90 -16.95
N LEU A 38 -4.03 -5.46 -15.79
CA LEU A 38 -3.69 -6.84 -15.42
C LEU A 38 -4.70 -7.82 -16.00
N ALA A 39 -5.97 -7.47 -15.94
CA ALA A 39 -7.09 -8.23 -16.46
C ALA A 39 -8.28 -7.28 -16.66
N ASP A 40 -9.40 -7.77 -17.20
CA ASP A 40 -10.61 -6.97 -17.26
C ASP A 40 -11.05 -6.54 -15.86
N GLY A 41 -11.12 -5.22 -15.65
CA GLY A 41 -11.43 -4.59 -14.37
C GLY A 41 -10.37 -4.78 -13.27
N VAL A 42 -9.12 -5.11 -13.61
CA VAL A 42 -8.00 -5.15 -12.65
C VAL A 42 -6.84 -4.34 -13.19
N TRP A 43 -6.41 -3.35 -12.42
CA TRP A 43 -5.41 -2.37 -12.84
C TRP A 43 -4.32 -2.22 -11.81
N TYR A 44 -3.08 -2.29 -12.26
CA TYR A 44 -1.90 -1.96 -11.47
C TYR A 44 -1.57 -0.48 -11.66
N LEU A 45 -1.47 0.25 -10.56
CA LEU A 45 -1.29 1.70 -10.53
C LEU A 45 0.13 1.99 -10.05
N THR A 46 0.99 2.39 -10.96
CA THR A 46 2.43 2.57 -10.72
C THR A 46 2.82 4.05 -10.66
N GLY A 47 4.08 4.31 -10.34
CA GLY A 47 4.66 5.66 -10.27
C GLY A 47 5.32 5.90 -8.92
N GLY A 48 6.49 6.53 -8.93
CA GLY A 48 7.34 6.56 -7.74
C GLY A 48 7.79 5.14 -7.34
N THR A 49 7.84 4.87 -6.04
CA THR A 49 8.29 3.58 -5.48
C THR A 49 7.15 2.69 -5.00
N HIS A 50 6.01 3.29 -4.62
CA HIS A 50 4.88 2.59 -3.99
C HIS A 50 3.66 2.54 -4.90
N HIS A 51 3.17 1.35 -5.15
CA HIS A 51 2.12 1.08 -6.12
C HIS A 51 0.81 0.66 -5.44
N SER A 52 -0.26 0.65 -6.23
CA SER A 52 -1.60 0.26 -5.78
C SER A 52 -2.23 -0.69 -6.81
N VAL A 53 -3.26 -1.43 -6.42
CA VAL A 53 -4.07 -2.24 -7.35
C VAL A 53 -5.54 -1.87 -7.22
N ALA A 54 -6.18 -1.50 -8.33
CA ALA A 54 -7.61 -1.23 -8.37
C ALA A 54 -8.37 -2.41 -8.98
N VAL A 55 -9.36 -2.89 -8.25
CA VAL A 55 -10.20 -4.03 -8.63
C VAL A 55 -11.65 -3.56 -8.75
N GLU A 56 -12.18 -3.64 -9.97
CA GLU A 56 -13.53 -3.28 -10.31
C GLU A 56 -14.52 -4.39 -9.95
N PHE A 57 -15.49 -4.04 -9.10
CA PHE A 57 -16.70 -4.82 -8.84
C PHE A 57 -17.87 -4.17 -9.59
N ARG A 58 -19.03 -4.83 -9.59
CA ARG A 58 -20.25 -4.38 -10.29
C ARG A 58 -20.62 -2.95 -9.96
N ASN A 59 -20.63 -2.60 -8.66
CA ASN A 59 -21.14 -1.32 -8.16
C ASN A 59 -20.10 -0.48 -7.41
N TYR A 60 -18.85 -0.93 -7.31
CA TYR A 60 -17.81 -0.26 -6.52
C TYR A 60 -16.41 -0.70 -6.95
N VAL A 61 -15.39 -0.06 -6.40
CA VAL A 61 -13.98 -0.43 -6.53
C VAL A 61 -13.43 -0.87 -5.17
N VAL A 62 -12.60 -1.92 -5.18
CA VAL A 62 -11.67 -2.24 -4.09
C VAL A 62 -10.30 -1.76 -4.51
N LEU A 63 -9.67 -0.93 -3.70
CA LEU A 63 -8.32 -0.42 -3.93
C LEU A 63 -7.36 -1.07 -2.91
N PHE A 64 -6.25 -1.60 -3.38
CA PHE A 64 -5.14 -2.04 -2.54
C PHE A 64 -4.14 -0.90 -2.45
N GLU A 65 -3.82 -0.50 -1.22
CA GLU A 65 -2.93 0.59 -0.84
C GLU A 65 -3.37 2.00 -1.24
N CYS A 66 -3.24 2.92 -0.27
CA CYS A 66 -3.16 4.36 -0.49
C CYS A 66 -1.82 4.80 0.11
N PRO A 67 -0.70 4.61 -0.60
CA PRO A 67 0.61 4.65 0.00
C PRO A 67 1.10 6.09 0.19
N GLN A 68 2.19 6.21 0.95
CA GLN A 68 2.96 7.44 1.17
C GLN A 68 2.13 8.56 1.79
N ASN A 69 1.96 9.69 1.11
CA ASN A 69 1.37 10.92 1.63
C ASN A 69 0.04 11.26 0.95
N GLU A 70 -0.58 12.38 1.36
CA GLU A 70 -1.82 12.87 0.75
C GLU A 70 -1.67 13.07 -0.76
N GLU A 71 -0.59 13.68 -1.23
CA GLU A 71 -0.40 13.98 -2.65
C GLU A 71 -0.39 12.70 -3.50
N ARG A 72 0.31 11.65 -3.04
CA ARG A 72 0.31 10.33 -3.68
C ARG A 72 -1.07 9.68 -3.63
N ALA A 73 -1.69 9.62 -2.46
CA ALA A 73 -3.00 8.99 -2.29
C ALA A 73 -4.07 9.65 -3.16
N VAL A 74 -4.08 10.99 -3.23
CA VAL A 74 -4.99 11.75 -4.09
C VAL A 74 -4.77 11.42 -5.56
N ALA A 75 -3.52 11.37 -6.02
CA ALA A 75 -3.23 11.02 -7.41
C ALA A 75 -3.71 9.59 -7.75
N VAL A 76 -3.56 8.64 -6.83
CA VAL A 76 -4.08 7.28 -6.98
C VAL A 76 -5.60 7.29 -7.06
N LEU A 77 -6.29 7.95 -6.12
CA LEU A 77 -7.76 8.07 -6.11
C LEU A 77 -8.30 8.69 -7.40
N ASP A 78 -7.69 9.77 -7.88
CA ASP A 78 -8.09 10.46 -9.11
C ASP A 78 -7.86 9.57 -10.33
N THR A 79 -6.78 8.79 -10.35
CA THR A 79 -6.48 7.84 -11.42
C THR A 79 -7.48 6.68 -11.45
N VAL A 80 -7.88 6.16 -10.28
CA VAL A 80 -8.93 5.15 -10.16
C VAL A 80 -10.25 5.68 -10.73
N LYS A 81 -10.66 6.90 -10.36
CA LYS A 81 -11.90 7.51 -10.85
C LYS A 81 -11.91 7.75 -12.36
N LYS A 82 -10.74 8.04 -12.96
CA LYS A 82 -10.59 8.15 -14.42
C LYS A 82 -10.66 6.80 -15.11
N THR A 83 -10.03 5.78 -14.51
CA THR A 83 -9.89 4.43 -15.11
C THR A 83 -11.18 3.61 -14.97
N ILE A 84 -11.88 3.76 -13.84
CA ILE A 84 -13.11 3.05 -13.50
C ILE A 84 -14.18 4.10 -13.12
N PRO A 85 -14.73 4.84 -14.10
CA PRO A 85 -15.65 5.94 -13.81
C PRO A 85 -16.97 5.46 -13.21
N ASN A 86 -17.65 6.38 -12.50
CA ASN A 86 -18.99 6.20 -11.94
C ASN A 86 -19.13 5.11 -10.85
N LYS A 87 -18.02 4.56 -10.34
CA LYS A 87 -18.03 3.58 -9.25
C LYS A 87 -17.32 4.15 -8.02
N PRO A 88 -17.95 4.14 -6.83
CA PRO A 88 -17.29 4.59 -5.61
C PRO A 88 -16.18 3.63 -5.21
N ILE A 89 -15.09 4.16 -4.66
CA ILE A 89 -14.07 3.37 -3.98
C ILE A 89 -14.63 3.02 -2.59
N ARG A 90 -15.14 1.80 -2.45
CA ARG A 90 -15.85 1.37 -1.23
C ARG A 90 -14.90 0.85 -0.17
N TYR A 91 -13.88 0.12 -0.60
CA TYR A 91 -12.91 -0.50 0.29
C TYR A 91 -11.51 -0.11 -0.14
N VAL A 92 -10.68 0.27 0.83
CA VAL A 92 -9.23 0.33 0.68
C VAL A 92 -8.61 -0.72 1.59
N VAL A 93 -7.86 -1.65 0.99
CA VAL A 93 -7.10 -2.65 1.72
C VAL A 93 -5.72 -2.09 2.00
N ASN A 94 -5.38 -1.97 3.28
CA ASN A 94 -4.02 -1.72 3.74
C ASN A 94 -3.35 -3.06 4.05
N THR A 95 -2.18 -3.27 3.43
CA THR A 95 -1.37 -4.47 3.60
C THR A 95 -0.76 -4.51 5.00
N HIS A 96 -0.22 -3.40 5.49
CA HIS A 96 0.35 -3.31 6.84
C HIS A 96 0.56 -1.86 7.29
N HIS A 97 0.90 -1.69 8.57
CA HIS A 97 0.86 -0.40 9.27
C HIS A 97 2.05 0.55 9.01
N HIS A 98 3.10 0.12 8.30
CA HIS A 98 4.26 1.00 8.08
C HIS A 98 3.86 2.28 7.35
N PHE A 99 4.55 3.37 7.68
CA PHE A 99 4.15 4.74 7.31
C PHE A 99 4.03 4.95 5.80
N ASP A 100 4.81 4.23 5.02
CA ASP A 100 4.89 4.30 3.59
C ASP A 100 3.74 3.55 2.89
N HIS A 101 3.01 2.72 3.64
CA HIS A 101 1.78 2.02 3.25
C HIS A 101 0.52 2.57 3.94
N SER A 102 0.69 3.27 5.07
CA SER A 102 -0.42 3.78 5.88
C SER A 102 -0.62 5.30 5.81
N GLY A 103 0.39 6.06 5.37
CA GLY A 103 0.37 7.52 5.47
C GLY A 103 -0.68 8.21 4.58
N GLY A 104 -1.10 7.57 3.48
CA GLY A 104 -2.14 8.10 2.59
C GLY A 104 -3.56 7.70 2.99
N LEU A 105 -3.75 6.79 3.95
CA LEU A 105 -5.06 6.18 4.25
C LEU A 105 -6.11 7.20 4.69
N ARG A 106 -5.72 8.26 5.41
CA ARG A 106 -6.65 9.33 5.82
C ARG A 106 -7.31 10.02 4.62
N SER A 107 -6.58 10.18 3.52
CA SER A 107 -7.16 10.72 2.27
C SER A 107 -8.23 9.78 1.69
N CYS A 108 -8.04 8.47 1.83
CA CYS A 108 -9.00 7.47 1.39
C CYS A 108 -10.23 7.36 2.33
N VAL A 109 -10.06 7.62 3.62
CA VAL A 109 -11.18 7.84 4.54
C VAL A 109 -11.97 9.10 4.14
N ALA A 110 -11.28 10.19 3.77
CA ALA A 110 -11.94 11.41 3.31
C ALA A 110 -12.72 11.19 2.00
N GLU A 111 -12.28 10.27 1.13
CA GLU A 111 -13.05 9.81 -0.03
C GLU A 111 -14.32 9.04 0.35
N GLY A 112 -14.39 8.51 1.58
CA GLY A 112 -15.52 7.73 2.09
C GLY A 112 -15.33 6.22 2.04
N ALA A 113 -14.10 5.75 1.81
CA ALA A 113 -13.80 4.33 1.81
C ALA A 113 -13.75 3.74 3.23
N THR A 114 -14.18 2.49 3.37
CA THR A 114 -13.87 1.65 4.53
C THR A 114 -12.44 1.13 4.40
N ILE A 115 -11.63 1.31 5.43
CA ILE A 115 -10.27 0.78 5.47
C ILE A 115 -10.32 -0.65 6.01
N ILE A 116 -9.88 -1.61 5.21
CA ILE A 116 -9.69 -3.00 5.60
C ILE A 116 -8.21 -3.21 5.92
N THR A 117 -7.89 -3.74 7.09
CA THR A 117 -6.53 -4.02 7.54
C THR A 117 -6.53 -5.27 8.43
N GLN A 118 -5.37 -5.84 8.75
CA GLN A 118 -5.29 -6.87 9.79
C GLN A 118 -5.78 -6.31 11.14
N SER A 119 -6.52 -7.11 11.91
CA SER A 119 -7.26 -6.69 13.11
C SER A 119 -6.43 -5.99 14.19
N GLU A 120 -5.17 -6.38 14.37
CA GLU A 120 -4.25 -5.79 15.36
C GLU A 120 -3.82 -4.36 14.98
N ASN A 121 -3.93 -3.96 13.71
CA ASN A 121 -3.69 -2.57 13.30
C ASN A 121 -4.85 -1.63 13.65
N LYS A 122 -6.06 -2.17 13.88
CA LYS A 122 -7.27 -1.35 14.07
C LYS A 122 -7.17 -0.39 15.27
N PRO A 123 -6.77 -0.83 16.48
CA PRO A 123 -6.59 0.07 17.62
C PRO A 123 -5.55 1.17 17.36
N TYR A 124 -4.50 0.86 16.60
CA TYR A 124 -3.50 1.85 16.20
C TYR A 124 -4.14 2.95 15.35
N TYR A 125 -4.86 2.59 14.29
CA TYR A 125 -5.51 3.57 13.40
C TYR A 125 -6.58 4.40 14.11
N GLU A 126 -7.44 3.77 14.91
CA GLU A 126 -8.46 4.49 15.68
C GLU A 126 -7.84 5.51 16.64
N LYS A 127 -6.73 5.15 17.29
CA LYS A 127 -6.00 6.05 18.19
C LYS A 127 -5.34 7.20 17.43
N VAL A 128 -4.52 6.91 16.40
CA VAL A 128 -3.74 7.97 15.73
C VAL A 128 -4.62 8.91 14.93
N TRP A 129 -5.72 8.43 14.32
CA TRP A 129 -6.59 9.30 13.53
C TRP A 129 -7.53 10.18 14.35
N ALA A 130 -7.73 9.87 15.63
CA ALA A 130 -8.44 10.72 16.57
C ALA A 130 -7.60 11.94 17.04
N LEU A 131 -6.28 11.92 16.84
CA LEU A 131 -5.41 13.03 17.22
C LEU A 131 -5.54 14.22 16.23
N PRO A 132 -5.27 15.46 16.67
CA PRO A 132 -5.19 16.60 15.76
C PRO A 132 -4.06 16.43 14.73
N HIS A 133 -4.34 16.74 13.46
CA HIS A 133 -3.36 16.73 12.36
C HIS A 133 -3.10 18.16 11.91
N THR A 134 -2.32 18.90 12.69
CA THR A 134 -2.12 20.36 12.51
C THR A 134 -0.95 20.73 11.60
N LEU A 135 0.04 19.83 11.45
CA LEU A 135 1.15 20.00 10.52
C LEU A 135 0.73 19.51 9.13
N ASN A 136 0.56 20.44 8.18
CA ASN A 136 0.03 20.18 6.84
C ASN A 136 -1.28 19.37 6.84
N PRO A 137 -2.41 19.97 7.30
CA PRO A 137 -3.65 19.24 7.53
C PRO A 137 -4.19 18.62 6.25
N ASP A 138 -4.31 17.29 6.21
CA ASP A 138 -4.83 16.51 5.07
C ASP A 138 -6.35 16.72 4.83
N ARG A 139 -6.89 16.10 3.77
CA ARG A 139 -8.30 16.12 3.36
C ARG A 139 -9.22 15.72 4.51
N LEU A 140 -8.83 14.76 5.33
CA LEU A 140 -9.64 14.31 6.46
C LEU A 140 -9.63 15.32 7.60
N ALA A 141 -8.51 15.98 7.85
CA ALA A 141 -8.42 17.07 8.83
C ALA A 141 -9.22 18.30 8.38
N ARG A 142 -9.18 18.65 7.08
CA ARG A 142 -9.89 19.79 6.50
C ARG A 142 -11.40 19.55 6.38
N ALA A 143 -11.82 18.32 6.09
CA ALA A 143 -13.23 17.93 5.99
C ALA A 143 -13.46 16.60 6.75
N PRO A 144 -13.67 16.66 8.09
CA PRO A 144 -13.77 15.48 8.92
C PRO A 144 -14.89 14.53 8.51
N LYS A 145 -14.52 13.26 8.36
CA LYS A 145 -15.44 12.12 8.26
C LYS A 145 -15.08 11.11 9.33
N LYS A 146 -16.06 10.39 9.86
CA LYS A 146 -15.80 9.30 10.81
C LYS A 146 -15.09 8.16 10.07
N PRO A 147 -13.84 7.78 10.45
CA PRO A 147 -13.18 6.63 9.86
C PRO A 147 -13.95 5.34 10.17
N ILE A 148 -14.02 4.45 9.19
CA ILE A 148 -14.55 3.08 9.35
C ILE A 148 -13.39 2.14 9.08
N VAL A 149 -12.98 1.40 10.11
CA VAL A 149 -11.89 0.42 10.02
C VAL A 149 -12.46 -0.98 10.28
N GLU A 150 -12.32 -1.83 9.28
CA GLU A 150 -12.64 -3.26 9.31
C GLU A 150 -11.35 -4.05 9.58
N GLY A 151 -11.33 -4.81 10.67
CA GLY A 151 -10.23 -5.70 11.01
C GLY A 151 -10.43 -7.09 10.39
N VAL A 152 -9.38 -7.62 9.78
CA VAL A 152 -9.30 -9.00 9.29
C VAL A 152 -8.43 -9.79 10.25
N GLU A 153 -8.97 -10.87 10.82
CA GLU A 153 -8.17 -11.84 11.56
C GLU A 153 -7.38 -12.68 10.55
N GLU A 154 -7.89 -13.85 10.15
CA GLU A 154 -7.15 -14.76 9.25
C GLU A 154 -7.51 -14.59 7.77
N LYS A 155 -8.80 -14.42 7.46
CA LYS A 155 -9.31 -14.38 6.08
C LYS A 155 -10.51 -13.46 5.96
N ARG A 156 -10.58 -12.75 4.83
CA ARG A 156 -11.77 -11.98 4.42
C ARG A 156 -12.03 -12.14 2.92
N VAL A 157 -13.27 -12.43 2.53
CA VAL A 157 -13.66 -12.59 1.13
C VAL A 157 -14.62 -11.50 0.70
N LEU A 158 -14.25 -10.71 -0.31
CA LEU A 158 -15.10 -9.72 -0.96
C LEU A 158 -15.61 -10.29 -2.29
N THR A 159 -16.92 -10.34 -2.51
CA THR A 159 -17.51 -10.83 -3.76
C THR A 159 -18.79 -10.07 -4.13
N ASP A 160 -19.05 -9.93 -5.43
CA ASP A 160 -20.33 -9.47 -6.00
C ASP A 160 -21.03 -10.56 -6.84
N GLY A 161 -20.59 -11.82 -6.68
CA GLY A 161 -21.03 -12.98 -7.46
C GLY A 161 -20.38 -13.12 -8.84
N GLN A 162 -19.67 -12.09 -9.34
CA GLN A 162 -18.91 -12.15 -10.61
C GLN A 162 -17.40 -12.13 -10.42
N ARG A 163 -16.93 -11.41 -9.40
CA ARG A 163 -15.53 -11.38 -8.99
C ARG A 163 -15.40 -11.70 -7.50
N THR A 164 -14.26 -12.27 -7.15
CA THR A 164 -13.87 -12.54 -5.77
C THR A 164 -12.48 -11.98 -5.53
N VAL A 165 -12.33 -11.26 -4.42
CA VAL A 165 -11.04 -10.90 -3.82
C VAL A 165 -10.97 -11.57 -2.47
N GLU A 166 -9.92 -12.34 -2.22
CA GLU A 166 -9.63 -12.95 -0.94
C GLU A 166 -8.47 -12.22 -0.27
N LEU A 167 -8.63 -11.86 0.99
CA LEU A 167 -7.58 -11.29 1.83
C LEU A 167 -7.16 -12.33 2.83
N TYR A 168 -5.85 -12.46 3.03
CA TYR A 168 -5.26 -13.43 3.95
C TYR A 168 -4.25 -12.74 4.86
N HIS A 169 -4.28 -13.08 6.14
CA HIS A 169 -3.15 -12.82 7.03
C HIS A 169 -1.95 -13.67 6.60
N LEU A 170 -0.85 -13.00 6.31
CA LEU A 170 0.41 -13.64 5.98
C LEU A 170 1.11 -14.07 7.28
N GLN A 171 0.96 -15.34 7.61
CA GLN A 171 1.47 -15.91 8.84
C GLN A 171 3.01 -16.00 8.80
N GLY A 172 3.65 -15.57 9.88
CA GLY A 172 5.10 -15.72 10.09
C GLY A 172 5.98 -14.72 9.33
N SER A 173 5.42 -13.61 8.84
CA SER A 173 6.23 -12.53 8.26
C SER A 173 7.15 -11.90 9.31
N ASN A 174 8.42 -11.71 8.94
CA ASN A 174 9.42 -10.97 9.70
C ASN A 174 9.41 -9.47 9.36
N HIS A 175 8.64 -9.05 8.35
CA HIS A 175 8.42 -7.62 8.06
C HIS A 175 7.43 -6.99 9.02
N SER A 176 6.28 -7.67 9.24
CA SER A 176 5.28 -7.24 10.20
C SER A 176 4.39 -8.40 10.64
N ALA A 177 3.99 -8.44 11.91
CA ALA A 177 3.01 -9.43 12.38
C ALA A 177 1.62 -9.22 11.75
N THR A 178 1.36 -8.06 11.16
CA THR A 178 0.03 -7.63 10.69
C THR A 178 -0.10 -7.55 9.17
N MET A 179 0.75 -8.30 8.45
CA MET A 179 0.74 -8.37 6.99
C MET A 179 -0.54 -8.99 6.43
N LEU A 180 -1.24 -8.28 5.54
CA LEU A 180 -2.27 -8.82 4.66
C LEU A 180 -1.76 -8.94 3.23
N ILE A 181 -2.15 -10.03 2.57
CA ILE A 181 -2.03 -10.21 1.12
C ILE A 181 -3.41 -10.33 0.48
N GLY A 182 -3.55 -9.88 -0.77
CA GLY A 182 -4.75 -10.05 -1.58
C GLY A 182 -4.56 -11.15 -2.62
N TYR A 183 -5.61 -11.89 -2.93
CA TYR A 183 -5.60 -12.88 -4.01
C TYR A 183 -6.89 -12.78 -4.82
N LEU A 184 -6.73 -12.81 -6.15
CA LEU A 184 -7.82 -12.83 -7.12
C LEU A 184 -7.85 -14.21 -7.78
N PRO A 185 -8.72 -15.14 -7.34
CA PRO A 185 -8.71 -16.52 -7.83
C PRO A 185 -8.99 -16.65 -9.33
N LYS A 186 -9.89 -15.82 -9.87
CA LYS A 186 -10.26 -15.85 -11.29
C LYS A 186 -9.11 -15.38 -12.18
N GLU A 187 -8.39 -14.34 -11.76
CA GLU A 187 -7.28 -13.74 -12.49
C GLU A 187 -5.92 -14.38 -12.17
N LYS A 188 -5.87 -15.23 -11.12
CA LYS A 188 -4.66 -15.87 -10.59
C LYS A 188 -3.57 -14.87 -10.23
N VAL A 189 -3.98 -13.74 -9.67
CA VAL A 189 -3.12 -12.61 -9.27
C VAL A 189 -3.02 -12.56 -7.75
N LEU A 190 -1.79 -12.55 -7.24
CA LEU A 190 -1.47 -12.27 -5.83
C LEU A 190 -0.99 -10.83 -5.68
N ILE A 191 -1.51 -10.12 -4.69
CA ILE A 191 -1.16 -8.74 -4.35
C ILE A 191 -0.46 -8.77 -2.98
N GLU A 192 0.76 -8.24 -2.91
CA GLU A 192 1.54 -8.16 -1.68
C GLU A 192 2.41 -6.90 -1.66
N ALA A 193 2.79 -6.44 -0.49
CA ALA A 193 3.72 -5.33 -0.30
C ALA A 193 4.87 -5.80 0.61
N ASP A 194 6.10 -5.41 0.29
CA ASP A 194 7.31 -5.63 1.09
C ASP A 194 7.71 -7.09 1.39
N VAL A 195 6.96 -8.09 0.91
CA VAL A 195 7.31 -9.49 1.11
C VAL A 195 8.22 -9.98 -0.01
N TYR A 196 7.92 -9.57 -1.25
CA TYR A 196 8.76 -9.84 -2.40
C TYR A 196 8.94 -8.59 -3.27
N THR A 197 10.09 -7.93 -3.14
CA THR A 197 10.44 -6.81 -4.01
C THR A 197 11.37 -7.29 -5.13
N PRO A 198 10.88 -7.48 -6.36
CA PRO A 198 11.71 -7.95 -7.45
C PRO A 198 12.70 -6.86 -7.88
N GLY A 199 13.95 -7.28 -8.12
CA GLY A 199 14.93 -6.42 -8.78
C GLY A 199 14.53 -6.06 -10.22
N PRO A 200 15.33 -5.19 -10.86
CA PRO A 200 15.17 -4.86 -12.27
C PRO A 200 15.07 -6.12 -13.14
N ALA A 201 14.39 -6.02 -14.29
CA ALA A 201 14.36 -7.12 -15.25
C ALA A 201 15.79 -7.51 -15.66
N ASN A 202 16.08 -8.81 -15.67
CA ASN A 202 17.41 -9.37 -15.96
C ASN A 202 18.52 -9.01 -14.96
N ALA A 203 18.18 -8.53 -13.75
CA ALA A 203 19.16 -8.37 -12.69
C ALA A 203 19.75 -9.73 -12.25
N PRO A 204 21.00 -9.78 -11.78
CA PRO A 204 21.59 -10.99 -11.21
C PRO A 204 20.71 -11.56 -10.08
N PRO A 205 20.64 -12.89 -9.91
CA PRO A 205 19.93 -13.49 -8.79
C PRO A 205 20.47 -12.97 -7.45
N VAL A 206 19.57 -12.57 -6.57
CA VAL A 206 19.89 -12.26 -5.18
C VAL A 206 19.52 -13.45 -4.30
N PRO A 207 20.26 -13.71 -3.20
CA PRO A 207 19.88 -14.76 -2.26
C PRO A 207 18.44 -14.60 -1.76
N ALA A 208 17.73 -15.72 -1.63
CA ALA A 208 16.36 -15.74 -1.13
C ALA A 208 16.26 -15.04 0.24
N SER A 209 15.37 -14.05 0.35
CA SER A 209 15.06 -13.46 1.65
C SER A 209 14.16 -14.40 2.47
N LYS A 210 14.16 -14.22 3.79
CA LYS A 210 13.22 -14.95 4.68
C LYS A 210 11.77 -14.67 4.30
N GLU A 211 11.46 -13.43 3.87
CA GLU A 211 10.13 -13.06 3.41
C GLU A 211 9.73 -13.79 2.13
N MET A 212 10.63 -13.93 1.15
CA MET A 212 10.34 -14.68 -0.08
C MET A 212 10.01 -16.14 0.20
N ILE A 213 10.77 -16.78 1.10
CA ILE A 213 10.52 -18.15 1.54
C ILE A 213 9.14 -18.22 2.23
N ASN A 214 8.88 -17.32 3.18
CA ASN A 214 7.61 -17.24 3.90
C ASN A 214 6.41 -17.04 2.96
N LEU A 215 6.52 -16.19 1.94
CA LEU A 215 5.47 -15.97 0.95
C LEU A 215 5.15 -17.26 0.20
N ASN A 216 6.18 -17.95 -0.30
CA ASN A 216 6.00 -19.21 -1.03
C ASN A 216 5.42 -20.33 -0.14
N GLU A 217 5.82 -20.39 1.12
CA GLU A 217 5.23 -21.32 2.10
C GLU A 217 3.75 -21.02 2.34
N ASN A 218 3.38 -19.74 2.48
CA ASN A 218 1.99 -19.31 2.61
C ASN A 218 1.16 -19.60 1.35
N ILE A 219 1.69 -19.36 0.14
CA ILE A 219 1.05 -19.72 -1.12
C ILE A 219 0.74 -21.23 -1.15
N LYS A 220 1.70 -22.07 -0.75
CA LYS A 220 1.52 -23.53 -0.68
C LYS A 220 0.51 -23.95 0.40
N ARG A 221 0.62 -23.39 1.60
CA ARG A 221 -0.26 -23.66 2.75
C ARG A 221 -1.72 -23.35 2.42
N LEU A 222 -1.95 -22.20 1.78
CA LEU A 222 -3.27 -21.72 1.36
C LEU A 222 -3.75 -22.37 0.05
N ARG A 223 -2.90 -23.13 -0.64
CA ARG A 223 -3.16 -23.79 -1.92
C ARG A 223 -3.61 -22.81 -3.02
N LEU A 224 -2.97 -21.64 -3.08
CA LEU A 224 -3.29 -20.61 -4.07
C LEU A 224 -2.70 -20.97 -5.44
N ASP A 225 -3.53 -20.95 -6.49
CA ASP A 225 -3.09 -21.09 -7.87
C ASP A 225 -2.64 -19.72 -8.42
N VAL A 226 -1.44 -19.30 -8.02
CA VAL A 226 -0.86 -18.00 -8.40
C VAL A 226 -0.11 -18.12 -9.71
N GLN A 227 -0.43 -17.26 -10.68
CA GLN A 227 0.33 -17.12 -11.92
C GLN A 227 1.15 -15.82 -11.95
N ARG A 228 0.56 -14.73 -11.44
CA ARG A 228 1.20 -13.42 -11.38
C ARG A 228 1.21 -12.90 -9.95
N ILE A 229 2.27 -12.21 -9.60
CA ILE A 229 2.39 -11.45 -8.37
C ILE A 229 2.45 -9.97 -8.77
N THR A 230 1.71 -9.13 -8.06
CA THR A 230 1.75 -7.67 -8.17
C THR A 230 2.36 -7.14 -6.88
N PRO A 231 3.71 -7.11 -6.78
CA PRO A 231 4.38 -6.45 -5.69
C PRO A 231 3.98 -4.98 -5.68
N LEU A 232 3.74 -4.39 -4.51
CA LEU A 232 3.46 -2.97 -4.41
C LEU A 232 4.74 -2.12 -4.38
N HIS A 233 5.88 -2.75 -4.61
CA HIS A 233 7.18 -2.16 -4.91
C HIS A 233 7.81 -2.82 -6.13
N GLY A 234 8.33 -2.02 -7.05
CA GLY A 234 9.00 -2.54 -8.24
C GLY A 234 8.03 -2.99 -9.33
N ARG A 235 8.36 -4.09 -10.03
CA ARG A 235 7.68 -4.49 -11.28
C ARG A 235 6.76 -5.69 -11.09
N LEU A 236 5.83 -5.86 -12.04
CA LEU A 236 5.08 -7.10 -12.16
C LEU A 236 5.99 -8.29 -12.47
N VAL A 237 5.63 -9.43 -11.89
CA VAL A 237 6.38 -10.67 -11.95
C VAL A 237 5.47 -11.88 -11.97
N THR A 238 6.00 -13.00 -12.44
CA THR A 238 5.34 -14.30 -12.42
C THR A 238 5.65 -15.05 -11.12
N ILE A 239 4.87 -16.09 -10.82
CA ILE A 239 5.20 -17.00 -9.72
C ILE A 239 6.57 -17.67 -9.92
N ASP A 240 6.99 -17.87 -11.17
CA ASP A 240 8.29 -18.48 -11.49
C ASP A 240 9.44 -17.54 -11.17
N ASP A 241 9.26 -16.22 -11.25
CA ASP A 241 10.27 -15.26 -10.83
C ASP A 241 10.53 -15.35 -9.32
N LEU A 242 9.48 -15.49 -8.51
CA LEU A 242 9.61 -15.75 -7.07
C LEU A 242 10.36 -17.08 -6.85
N ARG A 243 9.92 -18.16 -7.50
CA ARG A 243 10.46 -19.52 -7.29
C ARG A 243 11.89 -19.70 -7.78
N LYS A 244 12.31 -19.00 -8.84
CA LYS A 244 13.71 -18.98 -9.28
C LYS A 244 14.64 -18.32 -8.26
N GLY A 245 14.10 -17.43 -7.42
CA GLY A 245 14.83 -16.77 -6.36
C GLY A 245 14.86 -17.54 -5.04
N LEU A 246 14.27 -18.74 -4.96
CA LEU A 246 14.26 -19.64 -3.79
C LEU A 246 15.27 -20.77 -3.95
#